data_AF-A0A9Q8PE20-F1
#
_entry.id   AF-A0A9Q8PE20-F1
#
_cell.length_a   1.000
_cell.length_b   1.000
_cell.length_c   1.000
_cell.angle_alpha   90.00
_cell.angle_beta   90.00
_cell.angle_gamma   90.00
#
_symmetry.space_group_name_H-M   'P 1'
#
loop_
_entity.id
_entity.type
_entity.pdbx_description
1 polymer ?
#
loop_
_entity_poly.entity_id
_entity_poly.type
_entity_poly.pdbx_seq_one_letter_code
_entity_poly.pdbx_strand_id
1 'polypeptide(L)'
;MDSAPYRQQDITKEEFKNYYQKRQQQSEWFSPSWARHRMSCIGIKEQPAWQFDFEISNKTAHPLLIIGNTHDTVTPIANARKVSTLFPGSVMLQQDSEGHCSHAMPSTCTAKHVRRYFQAGELPKLGSVCQPDYMPFIGQNPETRSTSSADPATDERLRHALETLSEPWLTV
;
A
#
# COMPACT_ATOMS: atom_id res chain seq x y z
N MET A 1 -5.05 11.20 4.30
CA MET A 1 -3.69 11.75 4.13
C MET A 1 -3.78 13.25 4.30
N ASP A 2 -2.97 13.84 5.19
CA ASP A 2 -2.70 15.28 5.10
C ASP A 2 -1.96 15.46 3.78
N SER A 3 -2.70 15.74 2.71
CA SER A 3 -2.15 16.45 1.56
C SER A 3 -1.68 17.78 2.14
N ALA A 4 -0.41 17.82 2.53
CA ALA A 4 0.24 19.03 2.99
C ALA A 4 -0.13 20.12 1.98
N PRO A 5 -0.92 21.15 2.36
CA PRO A 5 -1.08 22.27 1.47
C PRO A 5 0.32 22.74 1.13
N TYR A 6 0.52 23.01 -0.16
CA TYR A 6 1.75 23.31 -0.91
C TYR A 6 2.67 24.42 -0.33
N ARG A 7 2.45 24.83 0.93
CA ARG A 7 2.99 26.04 1.54
C ARG A 7 3.39 25.80 3.00
N GLN A 8 4.16 24.74 3.27
CA GLN A 8 4.77 24.51 4.61
C GLN A 8 6.16 25.16 4.74
N GLN A 9 6.40 26.24 4.01
CA GLN A 9 7.71 26.88 3.93
C GLN A 9 8.08 27.58 5.26
N ASP A 10 7.08 28.10 5.97
CA ASP A 10 7.26 28.93 7.18
C ASP A 10 6.45 28.42 8.38
N ILE A 11 6.67 27.18 8.81
CA ILE A 11 6.08 26.64 10.04
C ILE A 11 6.94 27.02 11.26
N THR A 12 6.32 27.59 12.28
CA THR A 12 6.97 27.92 13.55
C THR A 12 7.24 26.68 14.40
N LYS A 13 8.15 26.80 15.37
CA LYS A 13 8.43 25.70 16.33
C LYS A 13 7.17 25.23 17.06
N GLU A 14 6.29 26.16 17.44
CA GLU A 14 5.07 25.84 18.18
C GLU A 14 4.04 25.12 17.30
N GLU A 15 3.87 25.54 16.05
CA GLU A 15 3.00 24.84 15.09
C GLU A 15 3.51 23.43 14.79
N PHE A 16 4.83 23.24 14.66
CA PHE A 16 5.39 21.91 14.48
C PHE A 16 5.18 21.03 15.72
N LYS A 17 5.31 21.59 16.92
CA LYS A 17 5.04 20.89 18.18
C LYS A 17 3.58 20.45 18.27
N ASN A 18 2.63 21.31 17.92
CA ASN A 18 1.20 20.98 17.87
C ASN A 18 0.91 19.89 16.83
N TYR A 19 1.54 19.98 15.65
CA TYR A 19 1.45 18.94 14.62
C TYR A 19 1.96 17.59 15.14
N TYR A 20 3.12 17.58 15.81
CA TYR A 20 3.71 16.37 16.37
C TYR A 20 2.81 15.73 17.43
N GLN A 21 2.26 16.53 18.35
CA GLN A 21 1.30 16.05 19.36
C GLN A 21 0.06 15.44 18.71
N LYS A 22 -0.49 16.07 17.66
CA LYS A 22 -1.61 15.50 16.90
C LYS A 22 -1.26 14.17 16.25
N ARG A 23 -0.05 14.01 15.74
CA ARG A 23 0.44 12.72 15.19
C ARG A 23 0.61 11.66 16.28
N GLN A 24 1.11 12.04 17.46
CA GLN A 24 1.23 11.11 18.60
C GLN A 24 -0.13 10.58 19.06
N GLN A 25 -1.19 11.40 19.02
CA GLN A 25 -2.56 10.95 19.30
C GLN A 25 -3.08 9.93 18.28
N GLN A 26 -2.54 9.91 17.05
CA GLN A 26 -2.91 8.92 16.03
C GLN A 26 -2.09 7.63 16.15
N SER A 27 -0.79 7.74 16.42
CA SER A 27 0.09 6.60 16.64
C SER A 27 1.29 7.02 17.46
N GLU A 28 1.46 6.41 18.62
CA GLU A 28 2.62 6.64 19.49
C GLU A 28 3.92 6.23 18.79
N TRP A 29 3.92 5.05 18.14
CA TRP A 29 5.10 4.43 17.56
C TRP A 29 5.53 5.05 16.22
N PHE A 30 4.59 5.40 15.34
CA PHE A 30 4.91 5.90 14.00
C PHE A 30 4.94 7.43 13.90
N SER A 31 4.45 8.15 14.90
CA SER A 31 4.43 9.63 14.88
C SER A 31 5.80 10.27 14.65
N PRO A 32 6.90 9.86 15.32
CA PRO A 32 8.22 10.45 15.10
C PRO A 32 8.69 10.32 13.65
N SER A 33 8.45 9.17 13.03
CA SER A 33 8.78 8.92 11.62
C SER A 33 8.04 9.88 10.70
N TRP A 34 6.71 10.01 10.85
CA TRP A 34 5.92 10.96 10.05
C TRP A 34 6.24 12.42 10.34
N ALA A 35 6.66 12.74 11.55
CA ALA A 35 7.07 14.08 11.92
C ALA A 35 8.40 14.47 11.26
N ARG A 36 9.35 13.53 11.19
CA ARG A 36 10.62 13.72 10.49
C ARG A 36 10.41 14.02 9.00
N HIS A 37 9.49 13.33 8.32
CA HIS A 37 9.16 13.61 6.91
C HIS A 37 8.62 15.02 6.71
N ARG A 38 7.80 15.52 7.64
CA ARG A 38 7.34 16.92 7.60
C ARG A 38 8.50 17.89 7.85
N MET A 39 9.34 17.58 8.83
CA MET A 39 10.51 18.41 9.19
C MET A 39 11.47 18.58 8.01
N SER A 40 11.71 17.54 7.22
CA SER A 40 12.61 17.62 6.06
C SER A 40 12.15 18.58 4.97
N CYS A 41 10.88 19.00 4.96
CA CYS A 41 10.35 19.95 3.98
C CYS A 41 10.37 21.41 4.47
N ILE A 42 10.66 21.65 5.75
CA ILE A 42 10.59 23.00 6.34
C ILE A 42 11.80 23.82 5.87
N GLY A 43 11.54 25.05 5.41
CA GLY A 43 12.60 25.96 4.95
C GLY A 43 13.08 25.71 3.51
N ILE A 44 12.52 24.73 2.80
CA ILE A 44 12.71 24.60 1.34
C ILE A 44 12.05 25.81 0.67
N LYS A 45 12.84 26.58 -0.09
CA LYS A 45 12.39 27.82 -0.76
C LYS A 45 12.06 27.60 -2.23
N GLU A 46 12.60 26.52 -2.80
CA GLU A 46 12.37 26.09 -4.16
C GLU A 46 10.92 25.66 -4.33
N GLN A 47 10.32 26.08 -5.44
CA GLN A 47 8.98 25.65 -5.82
C GLN A 47 9.06 24.28 -6.51
N PRO A 48 8.05 23.42 -6.32
CA PRO A 48 8.00 22.16 -7.05
C PRO A 48 7.87 22.46 -8.55
N ALA A 49 8.61 21.72 -9.38
CA ALA A 49 8.53 21.85 -10.85
C ALA A 49 7.13 21.55 -11.40
N TRP A 50 6.33 20.79 -10.65
CA TRP A 50 4.99 20.37 -11.04
C TRP A 50 4.01 20.63 -9.88
N GLN A 51 2.88 21.23 -10.21
CA GLN A 51 1.74 21.38 -9.31
C GLN A 51 0.60 20.49 -9.85
N PHE A 52 -0.11 19.83 -8.95
CA PHE A 52 -1.29 19.04 -9.32
C PHE A 52 -2.51 19.96 -9.26
N ASP A 53 -2.81 20.64 -10.36
CA ASP A 53 -3.97 21.54 -10.53
C ASP A 53 -5.08 20.93 -11.39
N PHE A 54 -4.97 19.63 -11.70
CA PHE A 54 -5.92 18.88 -12.51
C PHE A 54 -6.53 17.71 -11.73
N GLU A 55 -7.69 17.24 -12.19
CA GLU A 55 -8.36 16.09 -11.61
C GLU A 55 -7.62 14.80 -11.96
N ILE A 56 -7.23 14.02 -10.94
CA ILE A 56 -6.61 12.70 -11.12
C ILE A 56 -7.71 11.65 -11.29
N SER A 57 -8.43 11.74 -12.40
CA SER A 57 -9.46 10.77 -12.82
C SER A 57 -9.47 10.70 -14.35
N ASN A 58 -9.65 9.50 -14.92
CA ASN A 58 -9.78 9.36 -16.37
C ASN A 58 -10.32 7.97 -16.75
N LYS A 59 -10.82 7.85 -17.98
CA LYS A 59 -11.02 6.55 -18.62
C LYS A 59 -9.69 6.06 -19.17
N THR A 60 -9.17 4.99 -18.59
CA THR A 60 -7.95 4.33 -19.05
C THR A 60 -8.24 3.42 -20.25
N ALA A 61 -7.21 3.08 -21.04
CA ALA A 61 -7.32 2.13 -22.14
C ALA A 61 -7.72 0.73 -21.66
N HIS A 62 -7.24 0.34 -20.48
CA HIS A 62 -7.63 -0.88 -19.77
C HIS A 62 -7.95 -0.54 -18.31
N PRO A 63 -8.99 -1.13 -17.70
CA PRO A 63 -9.31 -0.85 -16.32
C PRO A 63 -8.21 -1.33 -15.38
N LEU A 64 -7.98 -0.61 -14.28
CA LEU A 64 -6.84 -0.82 -13.40
C LEU A 64 -7.11 -1.90 -12.35
N LEU A 65 -6.09 -2.71 -12.05
CA LEU A 65 -5.99 -3.47 -10.81
C LEU A 65 -5.31 -2.61 -9.75
N ILE A 66 -6.05 -2.25 -8.69
CA ILE A 66 -5.52 -1.45 -7.59
C ILE A 66 -5.40 -2.35 -6.37
N ILE A 67 -4.22 -2.42 -5.76
CA ILE A 67 -4.00 -3.26 -4.58
C ILE A 67 -3.85 -2.35 -3.36
N GLY A 68 -4.63 -2.63 -2.32
CA GLY A 68 -4.53 -1.94 -1.04
C GLY A 68 -4.38 -2.95 0.09
N ASN A 69 -3.46 -2.69 1.01
CA ASN A 69 -3.22 -3.54 2.16
C ASN A 69 -3.98 -3.04 3.41
N THR A 70 -4.59 -3.93 4.19
CA THR A 70 -5.44 -3.59 5.36
C THR A 70 -4.71 -2.70 6.35
N HIS A 71 -3.47 -3.03 6.71
CA HIS A 71 -2.70 -2.31 7.73
C HIS A 71 -1.50 -1.54 7.16
N ASP A 72 -1.64 -0.96 5.96
CA ASP A 72 -0.63 -0.06 5.38
C ASP A 72 -0.60 1.30 6.12
N THR A 73 0.52 1.57 6.81
CA THR A 73 0.71 2.80 7.59
C THR A 73 1.14 4.01 6.75
N VAL A 74 1.51 3.79 5.48
CA VAL A 74 2.02 4.81 4.54
C VAL A 74 0.94 5.19 3.54
N THR A 75 0.32 4.18 2.91
CA THR A 75 -0.77 4.33 1.95
C THR A 75 -2.02 3.58 2.42
N PRO A 76 -2.77 4.10 3.42
CA PRO A 76 -3.93 3.43 3.99
C PRO A 76 -4.93 2.92 2.96
N ILE A 77 -5.54 1.77 3.23
CA ILE A 77 -6.51 1.08 2.36
C ILE A 77 -7.66 1.98 1.87
N ALA A 78 -8.07 2.97 2.67
CA ALA A 78 -9.07 3.95 2.28
C ALA A 78 -8.66 4.76 1.03
N ASN A 79 -7.37 5.02 0.84
CA ASN A 79 -6.87 5.69 -0.36
C ASN A 79 -6.96 4.78 -1.58
N ALA A 80 -6.59 3.50 -1.46
CA ALA A 80 -6.76 2.53 -2.55
C ALA A 80 -8.24 2.41 -2.96
N ARG A 81 -9.16 2.39 -1.98
CA ARG A 81 -10.61 2.41 -2.23
C ARG A 81 -11.07 3.69 -2.91
N LYS A 82 -10.52 4.85 -2.53
CA LYS A 82 -10.83 6.11 -3.21
C LYS A 82 -10.30 6.10 -4.64
N VAL A 83 -9.06 5.66 -4.86
CA VAL A 83 -8.45 5.62 -6.18
C VAL A 83 -9.22 4.69 -7.13
N SER A 84 -9.75 3.57 -6.63
CA SER A 84 -10.54 2.67 -7.50
C SER A 84 -11.84 3.29 -8.00
N THR A 85 -12.40 4.28 -7.31
CA THR A 85 -13.58 5.01 -7.81
C THR A 85 -13.23 6.08 -8.84
N LEU A 86 -11.96 6.48 -8.98
CA LEU A 86 -11.53 7.53 -9.91
C LEU A 86 -11.34 7.03 -11.34
N PHE A 87 -11.23 5.70 -11.54
CA PHE A 87 -10.93 5.09 -12.82
C PHE A 87 -12.03 4.08 -13.20
N PRO A 88 -12.98 4.44 -14.09
CA PRO A 88 -14.13 3.60 -14.42
C PRO A 88 -13.74 2.18 -14.85
N GLY A 89 -14.43 1.18 -14.29
CA GLY A 89 -14.19 -0.24 -14.56
C GLY A 89 -13.02 -0.85 -13.79
N SER A 90 -12.21 -0.05 -13.09
CA SER A 90 -11.11 -0.54 -12.26
C SER A 90 -11.64 -1.24 -11.02
N VAL A 91 -10.86 -2.20 -10.49
CA VAL A 91 -11.23 -2.96 -9.29
C VAL A 91 -10.10 -2.89 -8.27
N MET A 92 -10.50 -2.75 -7.01
CA MET A 92 -9.60 -2.86 -5.87
C MET A 92 -9.54 -4.32 -5.39
N LEU A 93 -8.32 -4.84 -5.25
CA LEU A 93 -8.01 -6.04 -4.49
C LEU A 93 -7.52 -5.64 -3.10
N GLN A 94 -8.15 -6.17 -2.05
CA GLN A 94 -7.65 -6.02 -0.69
C GLN A 94 -6.68 -7.18 -0.39
N GLN A 95 -5.48 -6.86 0.07
CA GLN A 95 -4.63 -7.82 0.76
C GLN A 95 -4.78 -7.62 2.25
N ASP A 96 -5.08 -8.68 2.99
CA ASP A 96 -5.38 -8.60 4.42
C ASP A 96 -4.13 -8.84 5.26
N SER A 97 -3.24 -7.86 5.28
CA SER A 97 -1.92 -8.03 5.88
C SER A 97 -1.37 -6.74 6.50
N GLU A 98 -0.19 -6.87 7.11
CA GLU A 98 0.60 -5.77 7.66
C GLU A 98 1.68 -5.28 6.70
N GLY A 99 2.13 -4.04 6.92
CA GLY A 99 3.24 -3.45 6.20
C GLY A 99 2.85 -2.58 4.99
N HIS A 100 3.86 -1.91 4.44
CA HIS A 100 3.67 -0.98 3.33
C HIS A 100 3.77 -1.68 1.98
N CYS A 101 2.80 -1.42 1.08
CA CYS A 101 2.61 -2.13 -0.17
C CYS A 101 2.22 -3.61 0.03
N SER A 102 1.82 -4.27 -1.06
CA SER A 102 1.40 -5.69 -1.04
C SER A 102 2.56 -6.68 -0.95
N HIS A 103 3.80 -6.26 -1.18
CA HIS A 103 4.96 -7.15 -1.10
C HIS A 103 5.56 -7.24 0.30
N ALA A 104 5.14 -6.37 1.23
CA ALA A 104 5.58 -6.43 2.63
C ALA A 104 5.18 -7.74 3.31
N MET A 105 4.06 -8.33 2.87
CA MET A 105 3.65 -9.65 3.26
C MET A 105 3.34 -10.50 2.02
N PRO A 106 4.16 -11.53 1.71
CA PRO A 106 3.90 -12.42 0.59
C PRO A 106 2.50 -13.03 0.61
N SER A 107 1.82 -13.00 -0.54
CA SER A 107 0.52 -13.64 -0.76
C SER A 107 0.45 -14.26 -2.15
N THR A 108 0.41 -15.59 -2.21
CA THR A 108 0.23 -16.34 -3.46
C THR A 108 -1.12 -16.01 -4.11
N CYS A 109 -2.15 -15.72 -3.30
CA CYS A 109 -3.45 -15.24 -3.77
C CYS A 109 -3.32 -13.93 -4.55
N THR A 110 -2.69 -12.91 -3.96
CA THR A 110 -2.47 -11.61 -4.60
C THR A 110 -1.65 -11.76 -5.88
N ALA A 111 -0.57 -12.54 -5.83
CA ALA A 111 0.31 -12.74 -6.96
C ALA A 111 -0.37 -13.43 -8.16
N LYS A 112 -1.31 -14.35 -7.91
CA LYS A 112 -2.13 -14.95 -8.97
C LYS A 112 -3.03 -13.93 -9.66
N HIS A 113 -3.61 -12.99 -8.91
CA HIS A 113 -4.40 -11.90 -9.51
C HIS A 113 -3.53 -10.95 -10.32
N VAL A 114 -2.36 -10.59 -9.81
CA VAL A 114 -1.37 -9.79 -10.57
C VAL A 114 -1.00 -10.50 -11.88
N ARG A 115 -0.69 -11.80 -11.83
CA ARG A 115 -0.36 -12.60 -13.01
C ARG A 115 -1.49 -12.60 -14.05
N ARG A 116 -2.74 -12.89 -13.63
CA ARG A 116 -3.91 -12.91 -14.53
C ARG A 116 -4.18 -11.54 -15.14
N TYR A 117 -4.04 -10.47 -14.37
CA TYR A 117 -4.21 -9.11 -14.85
C TYR A 117 -3.19 -8.77 -15.95
N PHE A 118 -1.90 -9.06 -15.73
CA PHE A 118 -0.88 -8.77 -16.74
C PHE A 118 -0.92 -9.71 -17.96
N GLN A 119 -1.36 -10.96 -17.80
CA GLN A 119 -1.40 -11.93 -18.90
C GLN A 119 -2.68 -11.82 -19.75
N ALA A 120 -3.82 -11.54 -19.12
CA ALA A 120 -5.14 -11.63 -19.77
C ALA A 120 -6.02 -10.38 -19.58
N GLY A 121 -5.57 -9.38 -18.82
CA GLY A 121 -6.38 -8.22 -18.46
C GLY A 121 -7.52 -8.55 -17.49
N GLU A 122 -7.47 -9.71 -16.83
CA GLU A 122 -8.51 -10.17 -15.92
C GLU A 122 -8.44 -9.47 -14.57
N LEU A 123 -9.57 -8.92 -14.13
CA LEU A 123 -9.72 -8.31 -12.82
C LEU A 123 -10.35 -9.28 -11.81
N PRO A 124 -10.04 -9.15 -10.52
CA PRO A 124 -10.72 -9.88 -9.46
C PRO A 124 -12.21 -9.50 -9.39
N LYS A 125 -12.99 -10.33 -8.68
CA LYS A 125 -14.38 -9.96 -8.35
C LYS A 125 -14.35 -8.74 -7.41
N LEU A 126 -15.39 -7.91 -7.50
CA LEU A 126 -15.54 -6.79 -6.57
C LEU A 126 -15.59 -7.30 -5.13
N GLY A 127 -14.77 -6.71 -4.26
CA GLY A 127 -14.67 -7.13 -2.86
C GLY A 127 -13.81 -8.37 -2.63
N SER A 128 -13.02 -8.82 -3.61
CA SER A 128 -12.03 -9.87 -3.38
C SER A 128 -11.01 -9.45 -2.31
N VAL A 129 -10.74 -10.39 -1.40
CA VAL A 129 -9.75 -10.28 -0.33
C VAL A 129 -8.77 -11.43 -0.46
N CYS A 130 -7.48 -11.15 -0.38
CA CYS A 130 -6.41 -12.13 -0.34
C CYS A 130 -5.73 -12.12 1.02
N GLN A 131 -5.56 -13.30 1.59
CA GLN A 131 -4.79 -13.50 2.82
C GLN A 131 -3.29 -13.62 2.51
N PRO A 132 -2.41 -13.22 3.43
CA PRO A 132 -0.99 -13.47 3.30
C PRO A 132 -0.68 -14.95 3.55
N ASP A 133 0.41 -15.43 2.95
CA ASP A 133 0.86 -16.82 3.12
C ASP A 133 1.46 -17.05 4.52
N TYR A 134 1.98 -15.98 5.14
CA TYR A 134 2.54 -15.96 6.49
C TYR A 134 2.00 -14.77 7.29
N MET A 135 1.91 -14.92 8.60
CA MET A 135 1.55 -13.86 9.53
C MET A 135 2.74 -13.51 10.43
N PRO A 136 2.96 -12.22 10.75
CA PRO A 136 4.00 -11.80 11.68
C PRO A 136 3.92 -12.55 13.00
N PHE A 137 5.05 -13.03 13.51
CA PHE A 137 5.17 -13.71 14.82
C PHE A 137 4.38 -15.03 14.98
N ILE A 138 3.61 -15.45 13.98
CA ILE A 138 2.81 -16.69 13.99
C ILE A 138 3.39 -17.72 13.03
N GLY A 139 3.90 -17.29 11.87
CA GLY A 139 4.40 -18.18 10.82
C GLY A 139 3.34 -18.43 9.75
N GLN A 140 3.25 -19.65 9.22
CA GLN A 140 2.36 -19.94 8.09
C GLN A 140 0.89 -19.69 8.45
N ASN A 141 0.16 -18.96 7.58
CA ASN A 141 -1.24 -18.66 7.80
C ASN A 141 -2.10 -19.94 7.69
N PRO A 142 -2.88 -20.30 8.74
CA PRO A 142 -3.72 -21.50 8.72
C PRO A 142 -4.76 -21.51 7.59
N GLU A 143 -5.25 -20.34 7.17
CA GLU A 143 -6.26 -20.21 6.13
C GLU A 143 -5.71 -20.56 4.74
N THR A 144 -4.45 -20.19 4.47
CA THR A 144 -3.80 -20.49 3.19
C THR A 144 -3.21 -21.90 3.17
N ARG A 145 -2.78 -22.42 4.33
CA ARG A 145 -2.18 -23.76 4.50
C ARG A 145 -3.07 -24.91 4.00
N SER A 146 -4.39 -24.75 4.08
CA SER A 146 -5.36 -25.82 3.75
C SER A 146 -5.87 -25.76 2.31
N THR A 147 -5.45 -24.76 1.52
CA THR A 147 -5.93 -24.62 0.14
C THR A 147 -5.13 -25.52 -0.81
N SER A 148 -5.79 -26.52 -1.39
CA SER A 148 -5.19 -27.34 -2.44
C SER A 148 -5.04 -26.51 -3.72
N SER A 149 -3.81 -26.45 -4.25
CA SER A 149 -3.51 -25.76 -5.50
C SER A 149 -3.75 -26.67 -6.71
N ALA A 150 -4.31 -26.09 -7.77
CA ALA A 150 -4.47 -26.79 -9.05
C ALA A 150 -3.13 -27.06 -9.76
N ASP A 151 -2.11 -26.25 -9.48
CA ASP A 151 -0.74 -26.42 -9.96
C ASP A 151 0.26 -26.10 -8.82
N PRO A 152 0.60 -27.10 -7.98
CA PRO A 152 1.47 -26.90 -6.84
C PRO A 152 2.89 -26.46 -7.20
N ALA A 153 3.43 -26.92 -8.33
CA ALA A 153 4.80 -26.61 -8.73
C ALA A 153 4.93 -25.14 -9.15
N THR A 154 3.96 -24.63 -9.90
CA THR A 154 3.94 -23.22 -10.29
C THR A 154 3.69 -22.32 -9.09
N ASP A 155 2.79 -22.71 -8.19
CA ASP A 155 2.49 -21.94 -6.98
C ASP A 155 3.70 -21.86 -6.03
N GLU A 156 4.45 -22.96 -5.90
CA GLU A 156 5.68 -22.99 -5.11
C GLU A 156 6.76 -22.05 -5.67
N ARG A 157 6.94 -22.04 -6.99
CA ARG A 157 7.84 -21.08 -7.65
C ARG A 157 7.41 -19.63 -7.44
N LEU A 158 6.10 -19.37 -7.47
CA LEU A 158 5.54 -18.04 -7.24
C LEU A 158 5.77 -17.60 -5.80
N ARG A 159 5.50 -18.48 -4.83
CA ARG A 159 5.76 -18.25 -3.40
C ARG A 159 7.23 -17.92 -3.15
N HIS A 160 8.15 -18.73 -3.66
CA HIS A 160 9.58 -18.46 -3.54
C HIS A 160 9.97 -17.10 -4.14
N ALA A 161 9.43 -16.73 -5.30
CA ALA A 161 9.72 -15.43 -5.90
C ALA A 161 9.20 -14.27 -5.04
N LEU A 162 8.04 -14.41 -4.41
CA LEU A 162 7.50 -13.40 -3.49
C LEU A 162 8.37 -13.27 -2.22
N GLU A 163 8.84 -14.38 -1.69
CA GLU A 163 9.74 -14.39 -0.52
C GLU A 163 11.04 -13.66 -0.83
N THR A 164 11.67 -13.96 -1.96
CA THR A 164 12.89 -13.26 -2.41
C THR A 164 12.65 -11.75 -2.58
N LEU A 165 11.47 -11.33 -3.06
CA LEU A 165 11.13 -9.90 -3.16
C LEU A 165 10.95 -9.24 -1.79
N SER A 166 10.51 -10.00 -0.79
CA SER A 166 10.32 -9.52 0.59
C SER A 166 11.58 -9.57 1.46
N GLU A 167 12.63 -10.31 1.05
CA GLU A 167 13.87 -10.51 1.81
C GLU A 167 14.56 -9.24 2.33
N PRO A 168 14.62 -8.10 1.59
CA PRO A 168 15.20 -6.86 2.12
C PRO A 168 14.56 -6.36 3.42
N TRP A 169 13.36 -6.87 3.75
CA TRP A 169 12.57 -6.51 4.92
C TRP A 169 12.49 -7.63 5.97
N LEU A 170 12.97 -8.84 5.67
CA LEU A 170 12.92 -10.01 6.56
C LEU A 170 14.25 -10.30 7.28
N THR A 171 15.37 -9.73 6.82
CA THR A 171 16.71 -9.95 7.40
C THR A 171 17.25 -8.69 8.09
N VAL A 172 16.48 -8.13 9.02
CA VAL A 172 16.98 -7.11 9.98
C VAL A 172 16.88 -7.67 11.39
#